data_AF-A0A937PH81-F1
#
_entry.id   AF-A0A937PH81-F1
#
_cell.length_a   1.000
_cell.length_b   1.000
_cell.length_c   1.000
_cell.angle_alpha   90.00
_cell.angle_beta   90.00
_cell.angle_gamma   90.00
#
_symmetry.space_group_name_H-M   'P 1'
#
loop_
_entity.id
_entity.type
_entity.pdbx_description
1 polymer ?
#
loop_
_entity_poly.entity_id
_entity_poly.type
_entity_poly.pdbx_seq_one_letter_code
_entity_poly.pdbx_strand_id
1 'polypeptide(L)'
;MSQNILKILEEKKVGRGEDFSATVRDAGYLFPSMVAELIALGEETGRMDNALDLIANLHKKSLETYVKRLSSLIEPALIIFLGGLVGFVAWSLVAGILSVYGVYR
;
A
#
# COMPACT_ATOMS: atom_id res chain seq x y z
N MET A 1 48.27 29.80 9.32
CA MET A 1 47.57 28.68 9.99
C MET A 1 46.07 28.92 10.19
N SER A 2 45.58 30.16 10.31
CA SER A 2 44.15 30.47 10.50
C SER A 2 43.26 30.32 9.24
N GLN A 3 43.82 30.46 8.03
CA GLN A 3 43.07 30.41 6.76
C GLN A 3 42.66 28.97 6.32
N ASN A 4 43.33 27.93 6.83
CA ASN A 4 42.98 26.54 6.49
C ASN A 4 41.80 25.99 7.30
N ILE A 5 41.45 26.60 8.44
CA ILE A 5 40.39 26.11 9.32
C ILE A 5 39.01 26.59 8.83
N LEU A 6 38.95 27.78 8.21
CA LEU A 6 37.71 28.32 7.63
C LEU A 6 37.26 27.54 6.38
N LYS A 7 38.20 27.11 5.51
CA LYS A 7 37.88 26.22 4.38
C LYS A 7 37.29 24.88 4.82
N ILE A 8 37.75 24.33 5.94
CA ILE A 8 37.28 23.04 6.47
C ILE A 8 35.89 23.18 7.14
N LEU A 9 35.48 24.38 7.55
CA LEU A 9 34.13 24.62 8.10
C LEU A 9 33.10 24.98 7.03
N GLU A 10 33.52 25.66 5.97
CA GLU A 10 32.66 25.99 4.82
C GLU A 10 32.32 24.75 3.97
N GLU A 11 33.25 23.80 3.89
CA GLU A 11 33.06 22.58 3.09
C GLU A 11 32.34 21.45 3.83
N LYS A 12 32.10 21.57 5.15
CA LYS A 12 31.67 20.39 5.93
C LYS A 12 30.39 20.48 6.74
N LYS A 13 29.81 21.64 7.10
CA LYS A 13 28.67 21.61 8.07
C LYS A 13 27.56 22.68 8.00
N VAL A 14 27.42 23.53 6.98
CA VAL A 14 26.34 24.58 7.00
C VAL A 14 25.45 24.61 5.75
N GLY A 15 25.45 23.54 4.96
CA GLY A 15 24.39 23.28 3.98
C GLY A 15 24.23 21.77 3.84
N ARG A 16 23.51 21.11 4.75
CA ARG A 16 23.27 19.65 4.69
C ARG A 16 22.31 19.28 3.55
N GLY A 17 22.64 19.70 2.33
CA GLY A 17 22.10 19.16 1.08
C GLY A 17 22.59 17.73 0.88
N GLU A 18 22.24 16.85 1.81
CA GLU A 18 21.95 15.49 1.42
C GLU A 18 20.66 15.60 0.61
N ASP A 19 20.69 15.23 -0.67
CA ASP A 19 19.48 15.27 -1.49
C ASP A 19 18.34 14.61 -0.71
N PHE A 20 17.20 15.28 -0.59
CA PHE A 20 16.01 14.69 0.04
C PHE A 20 15.69 13.35 -0.63
N SER A 21 15.97 13.24 -1.94
CA SER A 21 15.92 11.99 -2.69
C SER A 21 16.84 10.89 -2.15
N ALA A 22 18.06 11.21 -1.71
CA ALA A 22 19.00 10.25 -1.13
C ALA A 22 18.51 9.71 0.21
N THR A 23 17.95 10.57 1.06
CA THR A 23 17.37 10.15 2.36
C THR A 23 16.14 9.26 2.16
N VAL A 24 15.26 9.59 1.20
CA VAL A 24 14.09 8.76 0.87
C VAL A 24 14.50 7.42 0.27
N ARG A 25 15.58 7.40 -0.53
CA ARG A 25 16.12 6.17 -1.13
C ARG A 25 16.72 5.23 -0.08
N ASP A 26 17.40 5.77 0.93
CA ASP A 26 17.93 4.99 2.06
C ASP A 26 16.81 4.43 2.95
N ALA A 27 15.65 5.11 3.01
CA ALA A 27 14.44 4.63 3.67
C ALA A 27 13.63 3.60 2.84
N GLY A 28 14.22 3.03 1.77
CA GLY A 28 13.55 2.32 0.66
C GLY A 28 12.63 1.12 0.97
N TYR A 29 12.47 0.70 2.23
CA TYR A 29 11.42 -0.25 2.61
C TYR A 29 10.02 0.39 2.62
N LEU A 30 9.93 1.69 2.91
CA LEU A 30 8.66 2.42 3.04
C LEU A 30 8.27 3.17 1.76
N PHE A 31 9.23 3.44 0.89
CA PHE A 31 9.03 4.28 -0.29
C PHE A 31 9.40 3.52 -1.56
N PRO A 32 8.48 3.37 -2.54
CA PRO A 32 8.83 2.87 -3.86
C PRO A 32 9.97 3.67 -4.48
N SER A 33 10.86 3.03 -5.24
CA SER A 33 12.00 3.69 -5.91
C SER A 33 11.58 4.91 -6.75
N MET A 34 10.41 4.82 -7.40
CA MET A 34 9.78 5.90 -8.15
C MET A 34 9.55 7.18 -7.31
N VAL A 35 9.29 7.07 -6.00
CA VAL A 35 9.09 8.24 -5.13
C VAL A 35 10.39 9.02 -4.95
N ALA A 36 11.53 8.32 -4.81
CA ALA A 36 12.85 8.95 -4.70
C ALA A 36 13.23 9.70 -6.00
N GLU A 37 12.88 9.14 -7.16
CA GLU A 37 13.08 9.78 -8.47
C GLU A 37 12.22 11.04 -8.64
N LEU A 38 10.95 10.99 -8.24
CA LEU A 38 10.06 12.15 -8.30
C LEU A 38 10.53 13.29 -7.39
N ILE A 39 11.06 12.93 -6.22
CA ILE A 39 11.67 13.88 -5.30
C ILE A 39 12.95 14.48 -5.91
N ALA A 40 13.83 13.66 -6.49
CA ALA A 40 15.05 14.15 -7.12
C ALA A 40 14.74 15.14 -8.25
N LEU A 41 13.74 14.84 -9.08
CA LEU A 41 13.26 15.74 -10.13
C LEU A 41 12.64 17.02 -9.56
N GLY A 42 11.93 16.93 -8.44
CA GLY A 42 11.36 18.08 -7.72
C GLY A 42 12.43 19.00 -7.13
N GLU A 43 13.53 18.43 -6.62
CA GLU A 43 14.70 19.17 -6.14
C GLU A 43 15.44 19.85 -7.30
N GLU A 44 15.74 19.11 -8.38
CA GLU A 44 16.49 19.63 -9.53
C GLU A 44 15.74 20.76 -10.26
N THR A 45 14.41 20.64 -10.35
CA THR A 45 13.56 21.65 -11.00
C THR A 45 13.07 22.75 -10.05
N GLY A 46 13.35 22.64 -8.75
CA GLY A 46 12.82 23.53 -7.71
C GLY A 46 11.30 23.44 -7.52
N ARG A 47 10.64 22.38 -8.00
CA ARG A 47 9.19 22.15 -7.99
C ARG A 47 8.79 21.01 -7.05
N MET A 48 9.27 21.09 -5.81
CA MET A 48 9.01 20.08 -4.77
C MET A 48 7.51 19.95 -4.45
N ASP A 49 6.77 21.06 -4.51
CA ASP A 49 5.31 21.12 -4.37
C ASP A 49 4.60 20.15 -5.34
N ASN A 50 4.97 20.20 -6.61
CA ASN A 50 4.40 19.38 -7.67
C ASN A 50 4.81 17.91 -7.54
N ALA A 51 6.05 17.65 -7.10
CA ALA A 51 6.54 16.30 -6.86
C ALA A 51 5.75 15.63 -5.72
N LEU A 52 5.56 16.32 -4.59
CA LEU A 52 4.80 15.80 -3.45
C LEU A 52 3.32 15.56 -3.79
N ASP A 53 2.71 16.46 -4.56
CA ASP A 53 1.32 16.29 -5.04
C ASP A 53 1.19 15.05 -5.93
N LEU A 54 2.15 14.81 -6.82
CA LEU A 54 2.14 13.62 -7.67
C LEU A 54 2.28 12.34 -6.83
N ILE A 55 3.18 12.33 -5.85
CA ILE A 55 3.38 11.20 -4.93
C ILE A 55 2.11 10.90 -4.14
N ALA A 56 1.45 11.95 -3.62
CA ALA A 56 0.19 11.84 -2.90
C ALA A 56 -0.93 11.25 -3.79
N ASN A 57 -1.04 11.73 -5.03
CA ASN A 57 -2.02 11.23 -5.99
C ASN A 57 -1.78 9.76 -6.37
N LEU A 58 -0.53 9.35 -6.55
CA LEU A 58 -0.17 7.96 -6.83
C LEU A 58 -0.53 7.03 -5.66
N HIS A 59 -0.25 7.45 -4.42
CA HIS A 59 -0.64 6.69 -3.23
C HIS A 59 -2.14 6.63 -3.05
N LYS A 60 -2.84 7.76 -3.24
CA LYS A 60 -4.31 7.82 -3.18
C LYS A 60 -4.95 6.87 -4.20
N LYS A 61 -4.50 6.90 -5.45
CA LYS A 61 -4.98 5.99 -6.51
C LYS A 61 -4.73 4.52 -6.17
N SER A 62 -3.57 4.22 -5.59
CA SER A 62 -3.24 2.87 -5.15
C SER A 62 -4.19 2.44 -4.03
N LEU A 63 -4.37 3.28 -3.00
CA LEU A 63 -5.30 3.05 -1.89
C LEU A 63 -6.74 2.84 -2.38
N GLU A 64 -7.25 3.71 -3.25
CA GLU A 64 -8.58 3.56 -3.86
C GLU A 64 -8.72 2.22 -4.60
N THR A 65 -7.67 1.79 -5.30
CA THR A 65 -7.66 0.49 -5.98
C THR A 65 -7.70 -0.67 -4.99
N TYR A 66 -6.93 -0.60 -3.90
CA TYR A 66 -6.95 -1.61 -2.85
C TYR A 66 -8.31 -1.69 -2.18
N VAL A 67 -8.87 -0.54 -1.79
CA VAL A 67 -10.22 -0.46 -1.18
C VAL A 67 -11.26 -1.04 -2.13
N LYS A 68 -11.23 -0.68 -3.41
CA LYS A 68 -12.16 -1.20 -4.41
C LYS A 68 -12.06 -2.72 -4.57
N ARG A 69 -10.83 -3.26 -4.59
CA ARG A 69 -10.59 -4.71 -4.64
C ARG A 69 -11.14 -5.42 -3.40
N LEU A 70 -10.86 -4.88 -2.21
CA LEU A 70 -11.40 -5.42 -0.96
C LEU A 70 -12.93 -5.43 -0.99
N SER A 71 -13.55 -4.32 -1.36
CA SER A 71 -15.01 -4.22 -1.48
C SER A 71 -15.58 -5.20 -2.51
N SER A 72 -14.92 -5.40 -3.66
CA SER A 72 -15.39 -6.35 -4.68
C SER A 72 -15.30 -7.81 -4.26
N LEU A 73 -14.48 -8.14 -3.25
CA LEU A 73 -14.39 -9.50 -2.70
C LEU A 73 -15.44 -9.78 -1.62
N ILE A 74 -16.00 -8.74 -1.00
CA ILE A 74 -17.04 -8.88 0.02
C ILE A 74 -18.30 -9.51 -0.58
N GLU A 75 -18.71 -9.08 -1.78
CA GLU A 75 -19.90 -9.59 -2.46
C GLU A 75 -19.85 -11.11 -2.72
N PRO A 76 -18.84 -11.68 -3.40
CA PRO A 76 -18.75 -13.12 -3.60
C PRO A 76 -18.57 -13.89 -2.28
N ALA A 77 -17.90 -13.32 -1.27
CA ALA A 77 -17.78 -13.95 0.04
C ALA A 77 -19.15 -14.10 0.73
N LEU A 78 -20.02 -13.10 0.64
CA LEU A 78 -21.39 -13.16 1.17
C LEU A 78 -22.24 -14.23 0.46
N ILE A 79 -22.10 -14.37 -0.87
CA ILE A 79 -22.82 -15.40 -1.63
C ILE A 79 -22.38 -16.80 -1.20
N ILE A 80 -21.08 -17.05 -1.05
CA ILE A 80 -20.57 -18.35 -0.58
C ILE A 80 -21.06 -18.64 0.83
N PHE A 81 -21.03 -17.65 1.72
CA PHE A 81 -21.51 -17.79 3.10
C PHE A 81 -23.00 -18.11 3.17
N LEU A 82 -23.84 -17.35 2.47
CA LEU A 82 -25.29 -17.57 2.40
C LEU A 82 -25.63 -18.89 1.72
N GLY A 83 -24.96 -19.21 0.62
CA GLY A 83 -25.12 -20.48 -0.09
C GLY A 83 -24.76 -21.68 0.79
N GLY A 84 -23.69 -21.57 1.57
CA GLY A 84 -23.29 -22.58 2.56
C GLY A 84 -24.35 -22.76 3.65
N LEU A 85 -24.88 -21.67 4.21
CA LEU A 85 -25.94 -21.72 5.22
C LEU A 85 -27.21 -22.39 4.69
N VAL A 86 -27.68 -21.96 3.52
CA VAL A 86 -28.88 -22.52 2.89
C VAL A 86 -28.66 -23.98 2.50
N GLY A 87 -27.50 -24.30 1.92
CA GLY A 87 -27.12 -25.66 1.56
C GLY A 87 -27.04 -26.59 2.77
N PHE A 88 -26.51 -26.11 3.89
CA PHE A 88 -26.45 -26.86 5.14
C PHE A 88 -27.85 -27.17 5.70
N VAL A 89 -28.75 -26.18 5.69
CA VAL A 89 -30.15 -26.38 6.12
C VAL A 89 -30.85 -27.37 5.19
N ALA A 90 -30.73 -27.20 3.88
CA ALA A 90 -31.33 -28.11 2.90
C ALA A 90 -30.81 -29.55 3.06
N TRP A 91 -29.50 -29.71 3.23
CA TRP A 91 -28.87 -31.00 3.50
C TRP A 91 -29.42 -31.64 4.77
N SER A 92 -29.55 -30.86 5.85
CA SER A 92 -30.08 -31.34 7.13
C SER A 92 -31.52 -31.84 7.00
N LEU A 93 -32.36 -31.14 6.23
CA LEU A 93 -33.74 -31.57 5.95
C LEU A 93 -33.78 -32.85 5.11
N VAL A 94 -32.97 -32.94 4.06
CA VAL A 94 -32.88 -34.13 3.18
C VAL A 94 -32.35 -35.34 3.95
N ALA A 95 -31.30 -35.17 4.75
CA ALA A 95 -30.78 -36.23 5.60
C ALA A 95 -31.83 -36.68 6.63
N GLY A 96 -32.55 -35.73 7.22
CA GLY A 96 -33.66 -36.01 8.15
C GLY A 96 -34.74 -36.87 7.51
N ILE A 97 -35.24 -36.50 6.33
CA ILE A 97 -36.27 -37.30 5.64
C ILE A 97 -35.74 -38.69 5.23
N LEU A 98 -34.51 -38.79 4.69
CA LEU A 98 -33.92 -40.08 4.32
C LEU A 98 -33.76 -41.02 5.53
N SER A 99 -33.47 -40.46 6.71
CA SER A 99 -33.41 -41.23 7.96
C SER A 99 -34.78 -41.82 8.34
N VAL A 100 -35.87 -41.11 8.04
CA VAL A 100 -37.25 -41.55 8.32
C VAL A 100 -37.70 -42.64 7.34
N TYR A 101 -37.32 -42.54 6.07
CA TYR A 101 -37.65 -43.55 5.05
C TYR A 101 -36.82 -44.85 5.17
N GLY A 102 -35.93 -44.95 6.15
CA GLY A 102 -35.21 -46.20 6.46
C GLY A 102 -34.18 -46.63 5.42
N VAL A 103 -33.83 -45.75 4.47
CA VAL A 103 -32.91 -46.03 3.35
C VAL A 103 -31.45 -46.24 3.83
N TYR A 104 -31.13 -45.93 5.08
CA TYR A 104 -29.80 -46.11 5.70
C TYR A 104 -29.67 -47.38 6.57
N ARG A 105 -30.58 -48.37 6.42
CA ARG A 105 -30.44 -49.71 6.99
C ARG A 105 -30.07 -50.75 5.94
#